data_AF-A0A942P025-F1
#
_entry.id   AF-A0A942P025-F1
#
_cell.length_a   1.000
_cell.length_b   1.000
_cell.length_c   1.000
_cell.angle_alpha   90.00
_cell.angle_beta   90.00
_cell.angle_gamma   90.00
#
_symmetry.space_group_name_H-M   'P 1'
#
loop_
_entity.id
_entity.type
_entity.pdbx_description
1 polymer ?
#
loop_
_entity_poly.entity_id
_entity_poly.type
_entity_poly.pdbx_seq_one_letter_code
_entity_poly.pdbx_strand_id
1 'polypeptide(L)'
;MNPPPKAMPFARKMLLQIATDGIHPAVYADELLPRELLRRTADLSPAHANGILTGSRNRQLSAFIQLVATDNGIDAGIVDGFWGPQTAYAFDALLYMDEHATLPLYWRDDVPLDINPNYWPTQDEASLISRFGQPGDESNLVAVNVPYTHRLAWDLNATVKRIRCHRLVADSLLRVLQNVRAQYGEEQIRSLRLDRYGGCYNPRRMRGGTSWSTHAWGIALDYHPDQNQLKWGRDKAVFAGPEYDRWWQCWEEEGWLSLGRTVNYDWMHVQAAKR
;
A
#
# COMPACT_ATOMS: atom_id res chain seq x y z
N MET A 1 24.09 -8.15 7.04
CA MET A 1 24.20 -7.16 5.93
C MET A 1 24.90 -5.91 6.46
N ASN A 2 25.21 -4.93 5.62
CA ASN A 2 25.66 -3.61 6.10
C ASN A 2 24.47 -2.65 6.18
N PRO A 3 24.48 -1.66 7.10
CA PRO A 3 23.50 -0.59 7.11
C PRO A 3 23.45 0.14 5.75
N PRO A 4 22.27 0.55 5.27
CA PRO A 4 22.15 1.32 4.05
C PRO A 4 22.73 2.73 4.22
N PRO A 5 23.12 3.42 3.13
CA PRO A 5 23.71 4.77 3.20
C PRO A 5 22.86 5.80 3.95
N LYS A 6 21.52 5.64 3.94
CA LYS A 6 20.58 6.52 4.63
C LYS A 6 20.58 6.38 6.16
N ALA A 7 21.12 5.28 6.71
CA ALA A 7 21.09 5.02 8.15
C ALA A 7 21.94 6.02 8.96
N MET A 8 23.10 6.42 8.46
CA MET A 8 23.97 7.37 9.18
C MET A 8 23.36 8.79 9.24
N PRO A 9 22.84 9.37 8.13
CA PRO A 9 22.07 10.62 8.20
C PRO A 9 20.91 10.59 9.18
N PHE A 10 20.12 9.50 9.17
CA PHE A 10 19.02 9.32 10.12
C PHE A 10 19.52 9.28 11.58
N ALA A 11 20.54 8.47 11.87
CA ALA A 11 21.10 8.36 13.21
C ALA A 11 21.65 9.70 13.74
N ARG A 12 22.30 10.48 12.88
CA ARG A 12 22.78 11.84 13.24
C ARG A 12 21.63 12.77 13.63
N LYS A 13 20.52 12.74 12.87
CA LYS A 13 19.31 13.51 13.19
C LYS A 13 18.77 13.16 14.58
N MET A 14 18.63 11.87 14.86
CA MET A 14 18.14 11.37 16.16
C MET A 14 19.09 11.73 17.31
N LEU A 15 20.40 11.52 17.14
CA LEU A 15 21.41 11.86 18.17
C LEU A 15 21.42 13.34 18.51
N LEU A 16 21.20 14.23 17.54
CA LEU A 16 21.11 15.66 17.77
C LEU A 16 19.87 16.05 18.58
N GLN A 17 18.73 15.36 18.37
CA GLN A 17 17.52 15.55 19.16
C GLN A 17 17.69 15.07 20.61
N ILE A 18 18.48 14.02 20.84
CA ILE A 18 18.80 13.51 22.19
C ILE A 18 19.79 14.45 22.90
N ALA A 19 20.74 15.04 22.17
CA ALA A 19 21.81 15.87 22.74
C ALA A 19 21.33 17.24 23.25
N THR A 20 20.19 17.75 22.78
CA THR A 20 19.63 19.04 23.20
C THR A 20 19.18 19.08 24.68
N ASP A 21 19.07 17.93 25.35
CA ASP A 21 18.73 17.84 26.78
C ASP A 21 19.95 17.97 27.74
N GLY A 22 21.09 18.48 27.29
CA GLY A 22 22.19 18.85 28.21
C GLY A 22 23.62 18.82 27.67
N ILE A 23 23.86 18.82 26.36
CA ILE A 23 25.22 18.72 25.78
C ILE A 23 25.62 20.00 25.04
N HIS A 24 26.84 20.48 25.33
CA HIS A 24 27.45 21.67 24.76
C HIS A 24 27.69 21.53 23.23
N PRO A 25 27.55 22.60 22.41
CA PRO A 25 27.56 22.53 20.93
C PRO A 25 28.86 22.07 20.23
N ALA A 26 29.85 21.57 20.96
CA ALA A 26 31.17 21.23 20.44
C ALA A 26 31.38 19.72 20.22
N VAL A 27 30.39 18.86 20.52
CA VAL A 27 30.51 17.42 20.26
C VAL A 27 30.14 17.14 18.80
N TYR A 28 31.15 16.84 17.98
CA TYR A 28 30.94 16.40 16.60
C TYR A 28 30.01 15.18 16.58
N ALA A 29 29.09 15.12 15.61
CA ALA A 29 28.10 14.05 15.47
C ALA A 29 28.70 12.63 15.46
N ASP A 30 29.98 12.50 15.07
CA ASP A 30 30.70 11.23 15.03
C ASP A 30 31.10 10.69 16.42
N GLU A 31 31.16 11.53 17.45
CA GLU A 31 31.40 11.12 18.85
C GLU A 31 30.12 10.82 19.64
N LEU A 32 28.96 11.29 19.18
CA LEU A 32 27.70 11.08 19.89
C LEU A 32 27.28 9.60 19.88
N LEU A 33 27.45 8.92 18.75
CA LEU A 33 27.03 7.52 18.59
C LEU A 33 27.68 6.57 19.62
N PRO A 34 29.03 6.50 19.79
CA PRO A 34 29.63 5.62 20.79
C PRO A 34 29.28 6.00 22.22
N ARG A 35 29.17 7.31 22.50
CA ARG A 35 28.80 7.80 23.84
C ARG A 35 27.38 7.37 24.20
N GLU A 36 26.45 7.46 23.25
CA GLU A 36 25.07 7.06 23.46
C GLU A 36 24.96 5.54 23.67
N LEU A 37 25.66 4.75 22.86
CA LEU A 37 25.73 3.30 23.07
C LEU A 37 26.33 2.93 24.43
N LEU A 38 27.35 3.66 24.89
CA LEU A 38 27.93 3.46 26.20
C LEU A 38 26.93 3.78 27.32
N ARG A 39 26.17 4.88 27.20
CA ARG A 39 25.10 5.26 28.13
C ARG A 39 24.03 4.18 28.22
N ARG A 40 23.71 3.55 27.08
CA ARG A 40 22.69 2.51 26.95
C ARG A 40 23.26 1.08 26.95
N THR A 41 24.41 0.87 27.56
CA THR A 41 25.06 -0.46 27.60
C THR A 41 24.13 -1.55 28.16
N ALA A 42 23.28 -1.19 29.13
CA ALA A 42 22.31 -2.12 29.74
C ALA A 42 21.22 -2.60 28.77
N ASP A 43 20.93 -1.83 27.72
CA ASP A 43 19.93 -2.16 26.71
C ASP A 43 20.53 -2.96 25.54
N LEU A 44 21.86 -3.13 25.50
CA LEU A 44 22.55 -3.97 24.53
C LEU A 44 22.43 -5.45 24.93
N SER A 45 22.44 -6.35 23.94
CA SER A 45 22.56 -7.78 24.20
C SER A 45 23.86 -8.06 24.98
N PRO A 46 23.82 -8.68 26.18
CA PRO A 46 25.01 -8.88 27.01
C PRO A 46 26.12 -9.66 26.30
N ALA A 47 25.74 -10.62 25.46
CA ALA A 47 26.68 -11.42 24.66
C ALA A 47 27.41 -10.61 23.57
N HIS A 48 26.89 -9.44 23.21
CA HIS A 48 27.38 -8.64 22.08
C HIS A 48 27.82 -7.23 22.48
N ALA A 49 27.49 -6.75 23.69
CA ALA A 49 27.76 -5.39 24.17
C ALA A 49 29.22 -4.96 23.95
N ASN A 50 30.20 -5.75 24.41
CA ASN A 50 31.61 -5.42 24.21
C ASN A 50 31.98 -5.33 22.73
N GLY A 51 31.46 -6.24 21.92
CA GLY A 51 31.70 -6.27 20.48
C GLY A 51 31.03 -5.12 19.72
N ILE A 52 29.95 -4.54 20.25
CA ILE A 52 29.30 -3.34 19.71
C ILE A 52 30.15 -2.11 20.07
N LEU A 53 30.47 -1.94 21.36
CA LEU A 53 31.18 -0.76 21.87
C LEU A 53 32.59 -0.62 21.26
N THR A 54 33.31 -1.73 21.13
CA THR A 54 34.67 -1.76 20.55
C THR A 54 34.68 -2.03 19.04
N GLY A 55 33.51 -2.26 18.45
CA GLY A 55 33.35 -2.71 17.08
C GLY A 55 33.43 -1.61 16.01
N SER A 56 33.11 -2.01 14.77
CA SER A 56 33.07 -1.09 13.64
C SER A 56 31.94 -0.07 13.76
N ARG A 57 32.08 1.06 13.04
CA ARG A 57 31.01 2.07 12.95
C ARG A 57 29.70 1.51 12.42
N ASN A 58 29.74 0.55 11.50
CA ASN A 58 28.53 -0.11 11.01
C ASN A 58 27.84 -0.92 12.10
N ARG A 59 28.61 -1.58 12.97
CA ARG A 59 28.06 -2.36 14.08
C ARG A 59 27.44 -1.45 15.14
N GLN A 60 28.13 -0.37 15.49
CA GLN A 60 27.59 0.68 16.37
C GLN A 60 26.32 1.31 15.79
N LEU A 61 26.32 1.66 14.50
CA LEU A 61 25.16 2.21 13.81
C LEU A 61 23.98 1.24 13.84
N SER A 62 24.23 -0.05 13.57
CA SER A 62 23.18 -1.06 13.60
C SER A 62 22.57 -1.20 15.00
N ALA A 63 23.41 -1.24 16.05
CA ALA A 63 22.94 -1.30 17.44
C ALA A 63 22.12 -0.07 17.82
N PHE A 64 22.55 1.12 17.39
CA PHE A 64 21.80 2.34 17.66
C PHE A 64 20.44 2.36 16.96
N ILE A 65 20.35 1.92 15.70
CA ILE A 65 19.08 1.78 15.00
C ILE A 65 18.16 0.77 15.70
N GLN A 66 18.70 -0.36 16.16
CA GLN A 66 17.95 -1.35 16.94
C GLN A 66 17.37 -0.72 18.23
N LEU A 67 18.18 0.05 18.96
CA LEU A 67 17.74 0.77 20.17
C LEU A 67 16.63 1.79 19.88
N VAL A 68 16.82 2.64 18.87
CA VAL A 68 15.81 3.65 18.49
C VAL A 68 14.51 2.98 18.06
N ALA A 69 14.58 1.85 17.34
CA ALA A 69 13.40 1.08 16.99
C ALA A 69 12.68 0.54 18.24
N THR A 70 13.41 -0.05 19.18
CA THR A 70 12.85 -0.55 20.44
C THR A 70 12.17 0.56 21.25
N ASP A 71 12.76 1.74 21.35
CA ASP A 71 12.17 2.89 22.06
C ASP A 71 10.84 3.34 21.45
N ASN A 72 10.66 3.14 20.14
CA ASN A 72 9.44 3.47 19.40
C ASN A 72 8.47 2.28 19.27
N GLY A 73 8.69 1.20 20.03
CA GLY A 73 7.83 0.02 20.02
C GLY A 73 7.92 -0.82 18.74
N ILE A 74 8.97 -0.63 17.93
CA ILE A 74 9.22 -1.37 16.70
C ILE A 74 10.15 -2.54 17.03
N ASP A 75 9.72 -3.77 16.69
CA ASP A 75 10.56 -4.95 16.87
C ASP A 75 11.75 -4.95 15.89
N ALA A 76 12.95 -4.74 16.41
CA ALA A 76 14.21 -4.84 15.66
C ALA A 76 14.99 -6.13 15.95
N GLY A 77 14.42 -7.03 16.76
CA GLY A 77 15.11 -8.17 17.36
C GLY A 77 15.98 -7.77 18.55
N ILE A 78 16.92 -8.65 18.93
CA ILE A 78 17.90 -8.36 19.97
C ILE A 78 18.86 -7.24 19.52
N VAL A 79 19.32 -6.42 20.45
CA VAL A 79 20.30 -5.35 20.18
C VAL A 79 21.72 -5.93 20.15
N ASP A 80 22.07 -6.61 19.05
CA ASP A 80 23.33 -7.32 18.83
C ASP A 80 24.34 -6.57 17.92
N GLY A 81 23.88 -5.48 17.31
CA GLY A 81 24.63 -4.69 16.34
C GLY A 81 24.76 -5.35 14.96
N PHE A 82 24.02 -6.41 14.65
CA PHE A 82 24.00 -7.03 13.34
C PHE A 82 22.83 -6.55 12.50
N TRP A 83 23.10 -6.09 11.28
CA TRP A 83 22.05 -5.69 10.35
C TRP A 83 21.42 -6.92 9.67
N GLY A 84 20.38 -7.46 10.29
CA GLY A 84 19.54 -8.55 9.77
C GLY A 84 18.27 -8.04 9.08
N PRO A 85 17.43 -8.96 8.53
CA PRO A 85 16.13 -8.60 7.94
C PRO A 85 15.20 -7.86 8.90
N GLN A 86 15.17 -8.25 10.18
CA GLN A 86 14.34 -7.57 11.19
C GLN A 86 14.80 -6.13 11.44
N THR A 87 16.11 -5.90 11.58
CA THR A 87 16.68 -4.56 11.71
C THR A 87 16.46 -3.71 10.46
N ALA A 88 16.50 -4.32 9.26
CA ALA A 88 16.18 -3.62 8.02
C ALA A 88 14.71 -3.15 8.00
N TYR A 89 13.77 -4.03 8.35
CA TYR A 89 12.35 -3.67 8.48
C TYR A 89 12.14 -2.58 9.52
N ALA A 90 12.75 -2.70 10.70
CA ALA A 90 12.63 -1.72 11.76
C ALA A 90 13.17 -0.35 11.33
N PHE A 91 14.24 -0.32 10.56
CA PHE A 91 14.78 0.93 9.99
C PHE A 91 13.83 1.56 8.97
N ASP A 92 13.22 0.75 8.09
CA ASP A 92 12.22 1.26 7.13
C ASP A 92 10.99 1.82 7.86
N ALA A 93 10.56 1.17 8.95
CA ALA A 93 9.47 1.66 9.80
C ALA A 93 9.81 2.96 10.53
N LEU A 94 11.05 3.11 11.01
CA LEU A 94 11.54 4.36 11.60
C LEU A 94 11.59 5.50 10.57
N LEU A 95 12.03 5.24 9.35
CA LEU A 95 12.00 6.23 8.27
C LEU A 95 10.57 6.66 7.94
N TYR A 96 9.64 5.71 7.85
CA TYR A 96 8.23 6.02 7.64
C TYR A 96 7.65 6.87 8.77
N MET A 97 7.93 6.51 10.02
CA MET A 97 7.46 7.27 11.18
C MET A 97 8.06 8.68 11.25
N ASP A 98 9.31 8.86 10.85
CA ASP A 98 9.96 10.19 10.78
C ASP A 98 9.30 11.11 9.73
N GLU A 99 8.75 10.53 8.65
CA GLU A 99 8.07 11.26 7.58
C GLU A 99 6.58 11.50 7.86
N HIS A 100 5.90 10.52 8.47
CA HIS A 100 4.43 10.49 8.59
C HIS A 100 3.90 10.68 10.02
N ALA A 101 4.77 10.73 11.03
CA ALA A 101 4.41 10.78 12.46
C ALA A 101 3.51 9.62 12.95
N THR A 102 3.46 8.53 12.19
CA THR A 102 2.73 7.29 12.53
C THR A 102 3.59 6.08 12.16
N LEU A 103 3.41 4.95 12.84
CA LEU A 103 4.02 3.69 12.39
C LEU A 103 3.42 3.25 11.05
N PRO A 104 4.19 2.56 10.19
CA PRO A 104 3.61 1.95 9.00
C PRO A 104 2.55 0.93 9.43
N LEU A 105 1.40 0.94 8.76
CA LEU A 105 0.39 -0.09 8.98
C LEU A 105 1.02 -1.48 8.73
N TYR A 106 0.66 -2.45 9.57
CA TYR A 106 1.06 -3.84 9.35
C TYR A 106 0.46 -4.31 8.05
N TRP A 107 1.28 -4.33 7.01
CA TRP A 107 0.85 -4.71 5.68
C TRP A 107 0.27 -6.12 5.57
N ARG A 108 0.51 -6.97 6.57
CA ARG A 108 0.00 -8.34 6.69
C ARG A 108 -1.37 -8.44 7.39
N ASP A 109 -1.75 -7.46 8.19
CA ASP A 109 -2.96 -7.53 9.02
C ASP A 109 -4.16 -6.82 8.38
N ASP A 110 -3.93 -6.15 7.26
CA ASP A 110 -4.98 -5.54 6.44
C ASP A 110 -5.65 -6.60 5.56
N VAL A 111 -6.53 -7.38 6.19
CA VAL A 111 -7.30 -8.44 5.54
C VAL A 111 -8.50 -7.82 4.81
N PRO A 112 -8.70 -8.11 3.51
CA PRO A 112 -9.89 -7.69 2.76
C PRO A 112 -11.18 -8.13 3.45
N LEU A 113 -12.22 -7.29 3.44
CA LEU A 113 -13.51 -7.70 4.00
C LEU A 113 -14.05 -8.91 3.23
N ASP A 114 -14.25 -10.03 3.91
CA ASP A 114 -14.84 -11.25 3.33
C ASP A 114 -16.37 -11.21 3.43
N ILE A 115 -16.97 -10.23 2.74
CA ILE A 115 -18.43 -10.10 2.61
C ILE A 115 -18.84 -10.08 1.14
N ASN A 116 -20.09 -10.46 0.88
CA ASN A 116 -20.64 -10.51 -0.48
C ASN A 116 -22.15 -10.18 -0.48
N PRO A 117 -22.56 -8.97 -0.04
CA PRO A 117 -23.97 -8.64 0.13
C PRO A 117 -24.76 -8.64 -1.18
N ASN A 118 -24.08 -8.48 -2.33
CA ASN A 118 -24.69 -8.49 -3.64
C ASN A 118 -24.61 -9.87 -4.36
N TYR A 119 -24.11 -10.91 -3.67
CA TYR A 119 -24.01 -12.27 -4.20
C TYR A 119 -23.28 -12.36 -5.54
N TRP A 120 -22.12 -11.72 -5.63
CA TRP A 120 -21.26 -11.83 -6.82
C TRP A 120 -20.83 -13.28 -7.05
N PRO A 121 -20.95 -13.78 -8.28
CA PRO A 121 -20.61 -15.16 -8.62
C PRO A 121 -19.10 -15.38 -8.56
N THR A 122 -18.66 -16.64 -8.59
CA THR A 122 -17.26 -16.98 -8.85
C THR A 122 -16.86 -16.53 -10.26
N GLN A 123 -15.57 -16.22 -10.44
CA GLN A 123 -15.01 -15.69 -11.69
C GLN A 123 -14.84 -16.73 -12.81
N ASP A 124 -15.27 -17.97 -12.59
CA ASP A 124 -15.28 -18.98 -13.64
C ASP A 124 -16.34 -18.62 -14.71
N GLU A 125 -16.03 -18.98 -15.96
CA GLU A 125 -16.84 -18.55 -17.12
C GLU A 125 -18.29 -19.02 -17.04
N ALA A 126 -18.56 -20.22 -16.50
CA ALA A 126 -19.92 -20.74 -16.38
C ALA A 126 -20.76 -19.92 -15.39
N SER A 127 -20.20 -19.58 -14.24
CA SER A 127 -20.87 -18.75 -13.23
C SER A 127 -21.09 -17.31 -13.71
N LEU A 128 -20.11 -16.73 -14.42
CA LEU A 128 -20.27 -15.41 -15.03
C LEU A 128 -21.35 -15.40 -16.13
N ILE A 129 -21.38 -16.41 -16.99
CA ILE A 129 -22.41 -16.53 -18.03
C ILE A 129 -23.80 -16.68 -17.42
N SER A 130 -23.92 -17.53 -16.39
CA SER A 130 -25.19 -17.75 -15.67
C SER A 130 -25.74 -16.45 -15.06
N ARG A 131 -24.86 -15.59 -14.52
CA ARG A 131 -25.28 -14.36 -13.84
C ARG A 131 -25.42 -13.15 -14.77
N PHE A 132 -24.50 -12.98 -15.71
CA PHE A 132 -24.33 -11.74 -16.50
C PHE A 132 -24.57 -11.93 -18.01
N GLY A 133 -24.82 -13.15 -18.48
CA GLY A 133 -25.00 -13.44 -19.89
C GLY A 133 -23.68 -13.63 -20.65
N GLN A 134 -23.74 -13.63 -21.98
CA GLN A 134 -22.56 -13.91 -22.80
C GLN A 134 -21.53 -12.76 -22.74
N PRO A 135 -20.21 -13.07 -22.69
CA PRO A 135 -19.19 -12.05 -22.78
C PRO A 135 -19.29 -11.30 -24.11
N GLY A 136 -19.17 -9.98 -24.07
CA GLY A 136 -19.35 -9.11 -25.23
C GLY A 136 -20.81 -8.77 -25.57
N ASP A 137 -21.78 -9.27 -24.80
CA ASP A 137 -23.18 -8.88 -24.97
C ASP A 137 -23.43 -7.45 -24.44
N GLU A 138 -23.41 -6.49 -25.35
CA GLU A 138 -23.62 -5.08 -25.02
C GLU A 138 -25.07 -4.75 -24.63
N SER A 139 -26.04 -5.63 -24.90
CA SER A 139 -27.45 -5.37 -24.57
C SER A 139 -27.72 -5.28 -23.07
N ASN A 140 -26.80 -5.79 -22.25
CA ASN A 140 -26.87 -5.73 -20.78
C ASN A 140 -26.14 -4.53 -20.18
N LEU A 141 -25.51 -3.69 -21.00
CA LEU A 141 -24.72 -2.57 -20.53
C LEU A 141 -25.57 -1.30 -20.38
N VAL A 142 -25.36 -0.59 -19.28
CA VAL A 142 -25.98 0.70 -18.98
C VAL A 142 -24.92 1.74 -18.66
N ALA A 143 -25.26 3.02 -18.79
CA ALA A 143 -24.38 4.12 -18.44
C ALA A 143 -24.77 4.72 -17.08
N VAL A 144 -23.86 4.63 -16.10
CA VAL A 144 -24.04 5.19 -14.76
C VAL A 144 -23.40 6.57 -14.69
N ASN A 145 -24.13 7.58 -14.21
CA ASN A 145 -23.58 8.90 -13.94
C ASN A 145 -22.72 8.83 -12.67
N VAL A 146 -21.42 9.12 -12.80
CA VAL A 146 -20.50 9.04 -11.66
C VAL A 146 -20.63 10.27 -10.75
N PRO A 147 -20.48 10.11 -9.42
CA PRO A 147 -20.66 11.20 -8.47
C PRO A 147 -19.51 12.22 -8.48
N TYR A 148 -18.39 11.92 -9.12
CA TYR A 148 -17.28 12.84 -9.36
C TYR A 148 -16.66 12.59 -10.74
N THR A 149 -16.10 13.64 -11.36
CA THR A 149 -15.58 13.56 -12.74
C THR A 149 -14.28 12.77 -12.81
N HIS A 150 -14.26 11.68 -13.55
CA HIS A 150 -13.06 10.89 -13.82
C HIS A 150 -12.29 11.46 -15.03
N ARG A 151 -11.04 11.05 -15.21
CA ARG A 151 -10.19 11.34 -16.37
C ARG A 151 -9.61 10.04 -16.92
N LEU A 152 -9.50 9.90 -18.24
CA LEU A 152 -8.84 8.73 -18.81
C LEU A 152 -7.38 8.69 -18.35
N ALA A 153 -6.89 7.51 -17.97
CA ALA A 153 -5.53 7.35 -17.47
C ALA A 153 -4.47 7.72 -18.54
N TRP A 154 -4.75 7.47 -19.81
CA TRP A 154 -3.86 7.76 -20.95
C TRP A 154 -4.12 9.11 -21.64
N ASP A 155 -5.22 9.80 -21.32
CA ASP A 155 -5.51 11.16 -21.82
C ASP A 155 -6.20 11.97 -20.72
N LEU A 156 -5.40 12.77 -20.01
CA LEU A 156 -5.86 13.51 -18.85
C LEU A 156 -6.76 14.71 -19.20
N ASN A 157 -6.86 15.08 -20.49
CA ASN A 157 -7.77 16.10 -20.97
C ASN A 157 -9.16 15.52 -21.25
N ALA A 158 -9.26 14.20 -21.46
CA ALA A 158 -10.52 13.51 -21.65
C ALA A 158 -11.20 13.19 -20.31
N THR A 159 -12.36 13.80 -20.08
CA THR A 159 -13.16 13.56 -18.87
C THR A 159 -14.21 12.47 -19.06
N VAL A 160 -14.41 11.64 -18.04
CA VAL A 160 -15.45 10.60 -17.98
C VAL A 160 -16.45 10.98 -16.89
N LYS A 161 -17.69 11.28 -17.32
CA LYS A 161 -18.83 11.58 -16.43
C LYS A 161 -19.85 10.44 -16.37
N ARG A 162 -19.67 9.43 -17.22
CA ARG A 162 -20.50 8.23 -17.29
C ARG A 162 -19.63 7.00 -17.48
N ILE A 163 -19.85 5.98 -16.67
CA ILE A 163 -19.20 4.67 -16.82
C ILE A 163 -20.21 3.70 -17.42
N ARG A 164 -19.80 2.97 -18.47
CA ARG A 164 -20.61 1.92 -19.08
C ARG A 164 -20.26 0.58 -18.45
N CYS A 165 -21.21 -0.02 -17.74
CA CYS A 165 -21.05 -1.27 -16.99
C CYS A 165 -22.28 -2.16 -17.12
N HIS A 166 -22.22 -3.40 -16.61
CA HIS A 166 -23.36 -4.30 -16.59
C HIS A 166 -24.50 -3.74 -15.72
N ARG A 167 -25.75 -3.87 -16.17
CA ARG A 167 -26.94 -3.37 -15.45
C ARG A 167 -27.05 -3.88 -14.01
N LEU A 168 -26.63 -5.11 -13.76
CA LEU A 168 -26.67 -5.72 -12.42
C LEU A 168 -25.64 -5.16 -11.44
N VAL A 169 -24.57 -4.52 -11.92
CA VAL A 169 -23.53 -3.93 -11.04
C VAL A 169 -23.67 -2.42 -10.90
N ALA A 170 -24.59 -1.80 -11.66
CA ALA A 170 -24.73 -0.35 -11.76
C ALA A 170 -25.00 0.34 -10.41
N ASP A 171 -25.98 -0.15 -9.65
CA ASP A 171 -26.34 0.44 -8.35
C ASP A 171 -25.22 0.28 -7.31
N SER A 172 -24.57 -0.88 -7.30
CA SER A 172 -23.43 -1.14 -6.42
C SER A 172 -22.25 -0.22 -6.77
N LEU A 173 -21.89 -0.11 -8.06
CA LEU A 173 -20.86 0.82 -8.53
C LEU A 173 -21.18 2.27 -8.12
N LEU A 174 -22.43 2.70 -8.25
CA LEU A 174 -22.83 4.04 -7.85
C LEU A 174 -22.63 4.27 -6.34
N ARG A 175 -23.04 3.31 -5.50
CA ARG A 175 -22.85 3.37 -4.04
C ARG A 175 -21.37 3.43 -3.66
N VAL A 176 -20.53 2.58 -4.27
CA VAL A 176 -19.07 2.63 -4.07
C VAL A 176 -18.54 4.04 -4.33
N LEU A 177 -18.81 4.60 -5.51
CA LEU A 177 -18.24 5.90 -5.89
C LEU A 177 -18.82 7.05 -5.07
N GLN A 178 -20.07 6.93 -4.60
CA GLN A 178 -20.68 7.91 -3.69
C GLN A 178 -19.97 7.88 -2.33
N ASN A 179 -19.71 6.69 -1.79
CA ASN A 179 -18.97 6.52 -0.55
C ASN A 179 -17.53 7.04 -0.69
N VAL A 180 -16.84 6.73 -1.80
CA VAL A 180 -15.50 7.28 -2.08
C VAL A 180 -15.53 8.81 -2.07
N ARG A 181 -16.52 9.43 -2.74
CA ARG A 181 -16.66 10.90 -2.71
C ARG A 181 -16.90 11.44 -1.31
N ALA A 182 -17.73 10.77 -0.52
CA ALA A 182 -18.04 11.19 0.84
C ALA A 182 -16.82 11.08 1.78
N GLN A 183 -16.00 10.04 1.62
CA GLN A 183 -14.81 9.81 2.45
C GLN A 183 -13.65 10.76 2.12
N TYR A 184 -13.39 10.98 0.83
CA TYR A 184 -12.18 11.68 0.38
C TYR A 184 -12.43 13.13 -0.03
N GLY A 185 -13.64 13.47 -0.49
CA GLY A 185 -13.89 14.75 -1.16
C GLY A 185 -13.13 14.89 -2.49
N GLU A 186 -13.43 15.95 -3.25
CA GLU A 186 -12.91 16.09 -4.62
C GLU A 186 -11.41 16.39 -4.67
N GLU A 187 -10.89 17.16 -3.71
CA GLU A 187 -9.47 17.52 -3.66
C GLU A 187 -8.59 16.30 -3.39
N GLN A 188 -8.92 15.50 -2.38
CA GLN A 188 -8.16 14.31 -2.05
C GLN A 188 -8.28 13.24 -3.13
N ILE A 189 -9.47 13.08 -3.76
CA ILE A 189 -9.64 12.22 -4.94
C ILE A 189 -8.65 12.58 -6.05
N ARG A 190 -8.47 13.88 -6.34
CA ARG A 190 -7.53 14.34 -7.38
C ARG A 190 -6.07 14.13 -6.97
N SER A 191 -5.74 14.42 -5.71
CA SER A 191 -4.41 14.25 -5.14
C SER A 191 -3.96 12.78 -5.19
N LEU A 192 -4.83 11.88 -4.71
CA LEU A 192 -4.62 10.43 -4.67
C LEU A 192 -4.88 9.74 -6.01
N ARG A 193 -5.34 10.48 -7.02
CA ARG A 193 -5.60 9.99 -8.39
C ARG A 193 -6.68 8.91 -8.47
N LEU A 194 -7.63 8.91 -7.53
CA LEU A 194 -8.81 8.02 -7.52
C LEU A 194 -9.79 8.31 -8.67
N ASP A 195 -9.52 9.36 -9.44
CA ASP A 195 -10.22 9.75 -10.66
C ASP A 195 -9.57 9.24 -11.95
N ARG A 196 -8.41 8.58 -11.89
CA ARG A 196 -7.69 8.06 -13.06
C ARG A 196 -8.32 6.75 -13.52
N TYR A 197 -9.15 6.83 -14.53
CA TYR A 197 -9.95 5.71 -15.00
C TYR A 197 -9.26 4.96 -16.15
N GLY A 198 -9.07 3.65 -15.96
CA GLY A 198 -8.46 2.73 -16.92
C GLY A 198 -9.47 1.98 -17.80
N GLY A 199 -10.75 1.99 -17.45
CA GLY A 199 -11.82 1.36 -18.22
C GLY A 199 -12.72 0.44 -17.40
N CYS A 200 -13.82 -0.01 -18.01
CA CYS A 200 -14.78 -0.93 -17.39
C CYS A 200 -15.20 -2.05 -18.33
N TYR A 201 -15.69 -1.72 -19.53
CA TYR A 201 -16.04 -2.70 -20.55
C TYR A 201 -14.99 -2.76 -21.66
N ASN A 202 -14.48 -3.97 -21.93
CA ASN A 202 -13.61 -4.26 -23.07
C ASN A 202 -13.73 -5.77 -23.41
N PRO A 203 -14.44 -6.15 -24.47
CA PRO A 203 -14.70 -7.55 -24.82
C PRO A 203 -13.45 -8.17 -25.44
N ARG A 204 -12.56 -8.66 -24.56
CA ARG A 204 -11.31 -9.32 -24.97
C ARG A 204 -11.01 -10.56 -24.13
N ARG A 205 -10.26 -11.47 -24.75
CA ARG A 205 -9.59 -12.55 -24.02
C ARG A 205 -8.47 -12.00 -23.13
N MET A 206 -8.13 -12.75 -22.09
CA MET A 206 -6.96 -12.45 -21.27
C MET A 206 -5.68 -12.58 -22.11
N ARG A 207 -4.72 -11.67 -21.90
CA ARG A 207 -3.47 -11.67 -22.65
C ARG A 207 -2.71 -12.97 -22.38
N GLY A 208 -2.44 -13.74 -23.43
CA GLY A 208 -1.72 -15.03 -23.33
C GLY A 208 -2.57 -16.21 -22.85
N GLY A 209 -3.90 -16.08 -22.85
CA GLY A 209 -4.81 -17.15 -22.45
C GLY A 209 -6.06 -17.25 -23.33
N THR A 210 -6.86 -18.28 -23.08
CA THR A 210 -8.13 -18.53 -23.80
C THR A 210 -9.35 -18.06 -23.01
N SER A 211 -9.24 -17.74 -21.72
CA SER A 211 -10.37 -17.25 -20.92
C SER A 211 -10.73 -15.81 -21.25
N TRP A 212 -12.03 -15.47 -21.13
CA TRP A 212 -12.48 -14.09 -21.21
C TRP A 212 -12.03 -13.28 -19.98
N SER A 213 -11.72 -12.01 -20.19
CA SER A 213 -11.52 -11.07 -19.08
C SER A 213 -12.86 -10.69 -18.46
N THR A 214 -12.90 -10.44 -17.16
CA THR A 214 -14.08 -9.88 -16.46
C THR A 214 -14.56 -8.55 -17.07
N HIS A 215 -13.67 -7.77 -17.70
CA HIS A 215 -14.05 -6.60 -18.51
C HIS A 215 -14.98 -6.93 -19.68
N ALA A 216 -15.00 -8.16 -20.18
CA ALA A 216 -15.88 -8.57 -21.28
C ALA A 216 -17.36 -8.60 -20.90
N TRP A 217 -17.69 -8.59 -19.60
CA TRP A 217 -19.07 -8.45 -19.10
C TRP A 217 -19.38 -7.04 -18.59
N GLY A 218 -18.39 -6.14 -18.51
CA GLY A 218 -18.57 -4.81 -17.89
C GLY A 218 -18.79 -4.88 -16.37
N ILE A 219 -18.15 -5.86 -15.71
CA ILE A 219 -18.24 -6.11 -14.26
C ILE A 219 -16.92 -5.85 -13.53
N ALA A 220 -15.95 -5.25 -14.21
CA ALA A 220 -14.64 -4.93 -13.64
C ALA A 220 -14.23 -3.51 -14.01
N LEU A 221 -13.38 -2.90 -13.19
CA LEU A 221 -12.85 -1.57 -13.41
C LEU A 221 -11.35 -1.56 -13.14
N ASP A 222 -10.62 -0.79 -13.94
CA ASP A 222 -9.21 -0.49 -13.70
C ASP A 222 -9.05 0.98 -13.28
N TYR A 223 -8.24 1.23 -12.25
CA TYR A 223 -7.91 2.57 -11.77
C TYR A 223 -6.40 2.79 -11.68
N HIS A 224 -5.97 3.98 -12.12
CA HIS A 224 -4.59 4.45 -12.07
C HIS A 224 -3.54 3.43 -12.57
N PRO A 225 -3.71 2.88 -13.79
CA PRO A 225 -2.87 1.79 -14.32
C PRO A 225 -1.37 2.14 -14.41
N ASP A 226 -1.02 3.41 -14.59
CA ASP A 226 0.38 3.86 -14.75
C ASP A 226 1.24 3.63 -13.50
N GLN A 227 0.64 3.56 -12.31
CA GLN A 227 1.34 3.33 -11.04
C GLN A 227 0.88 2.05 -10.31
N ASN A 228 0.09 1.21 -11.00
CA ASN A 228 -0.45 -0.05 -10.45
C ASN A 228 -0.41 -1.16 -11.51
N GLN A 229 0.73 -1.32 -12.19
CA GLN A 229 0.83 -2.23 -13.32
C GLN A 229 0.51 -3.68 -12.93
N LEU A 230 -0.04 -4.44 -13.88
CA LEU A 230 -0.50 -5.82 -13.73
C LEU A 230 0.35 -6.73 -12.83
N LYS A 231 1.68 -6.69 -12.94
CA LYS A 231 2.61 -7.57 -12.20
C LYS A 231 3.24 -6.92 -10.96
N TRP A 232 2.86 -5.70 -10.63
CA TRP A 232 3.39 -5.02 -9.45
C TRP A 232 2.73 -5.59 -8.21
N GLY A 233 3.57 -5.91 -7.22
CA GLY A 233 3.11 -6.19 -5.87
C GLY A 233 3.06 -4.91 -5.06
N ARG A 234 2.71 -5.08 -3.78
CA ARG A 234 2.59 -4.03 -2.77
C ARG A 234 3.88 -3.26 -2.51
N ASP A 235 5.03 -3.80 -2.95
CA ASP A 235 6.32 -3.12 -2.93
C ASP A 235 6.43 -1.99 -3.96
N LYS A 236 5.51 -1.94 -4.94
CA LYS A 236 5.55 -0.99 -6.07
C LYS A 236 4.21 -0.32 -6.36
N ALA A 237 3.10 -1.02 -6.17
CA ALA A 237 1.77 -0.50 -6.44
C ALA A 237 1.40 0.61 -5.45
N VAL A 238 1.08 1.79 -5.96
CA VAL A 238 0.70 2.93 -5.11
C VAL A 238 -0.57 2.65 -4.31
N PHE A 239 -1.53 1.91 -4.87
CA PHE A 239 -2.76 1.53 -4.16
C PHE A 239 -2.55 0.55 -2.99
N ALA A 240 -1.32 0.10 -2.75
CA ALA A 240 -0.98 -0.65 -1.54
C ALA A 240 -0.65 0.23 -0.33
N GLY A 241 -0.63 1.56 -0.52
CA GLY A 241 -0.42 2.54 0.55
C GLY A 241 -1.66 2.70 1.45
N PRO A 242 -1.45 3.03 2.73
CA PRO A 242 -2.52 3.15 3.73
C PRO A 242 -3.56 4.25 3.41
N GLU A 243 -3.18 5.26 2.63
CA GLU A 243 -4.09 6.32 2.18
C GLU A 243 -5.22 5.79 1.27
N TYR A 244 -5.09 4.56 0.74
CA TYR A 244 -6.08 3.89 -0.10
C TYR A 244 -7.00 2.92 0.66
N ASP A 245 -6.81 2.72 1.97
CA ASP A 245 -7.56 1.72 2.74
C ASP A 245 -9.07 1.97 2.73
N ARG A 246 -9.49 3.24 2.91
CA ARG A 246 -10.91 3.61 2.83
C ARG A 246 -11.48 3.44 1.44
N TRP A 247 -10.67 3.64 0.39
CA TRP A 247 -11.08 3.43 -0.99
C TRP A 247 -11.34 1.93 -1.23
N TRP A 248 -10.44 1.05 -0.76
CA TRP A 248 -10.65 -0.39 -0.81
C TRP A 248 -11.87 -0.85 -0.02
N GLN A 249 -12.05 -0.35 1.21
CA GLN A 249 -13.23 -0.65 2.02
C GLN A 249 -14.54 -0.33 1.29
N CYS A 250 -14.63 0.79 0.57
CA CYS A 250 -15.82 1.14 -0.20
C CYS A 250 -16.19 0.05 -1.24
N TRP A 251 -15.20 -0.55 -1.89
CA TRP A 251 -15.41 -1.65 -2.85
C TRP A 251 -15.78 -2.95 -2.15
N GLU A 252 -15.05 -3.30 -1.10
CA GLU A 252 -15.19 -4.55 -0.37
C GLU A 252 -16.52 -4.63 0.41
N GLU A 253 -17.02 -3.51 0.94
CA GLU A 253 -18.34 -3.37 1.55
C GLU A 253 -19.48 -3.74 0.58
N GLU A 254 -19.25 -3.52 -0.71
CA GLU A 254 -20.16 -3.88 -1.79
C GLU A 254 -19.85 -5.27 -2.39
N GLY A 255 -18.90 -5.99 -1.78
CA GLY A 255 -18.50 -7.35 -2.13
C GLY A 255 -17.52 -7.44 -3.30
N TRP A 256 -17.09 -6.32 -3.88
CA TRP A 256 -16.14 -6.34 -4.99
C TRP A 256 -14.79 -6.89 -4.55
N LEU A 257 -14.11 -7.59 -5.44
CA LEU A 257 -12.82 -8.24 -5.18
C LEU A 257 -11.70 -7.48 -5.89
N SER A 258 -10.62 -7.22 -5.17
CA SER A 258 -9.36 -6.71 -5.73
C SER A 258 -8.30 -7.80 -5.71
N LEU A 259 -7.70 -8.08 -6.87
CA LEU A 259 -6.60 -9.04 -6.94
C LEU A 259 -5.36 -8.54 -6.19
N GLY A 260 -5.15 -7.22 -6.14
CA GLY A 260 -4.05 -6.59 -5.41
C GLY A 260 -4.15 -6.88 -3.91
N ARG A 261 -5.34 -6.64 -3.37
CA ARG A 261 -5.72 -6.91 -1.98
C ARG A 261 -5.62 -8.39 -1.63
N THR A 262 -6.18 -9.28 -2.46
CA THR A 262 -6.34 -10.70 -2.11
C THR A 262 -5.08 -11.54 -2.38
N VAL A 263 -4.35 -11.27 -3.46
CA VAL A 263 -3.20 -12.12 -3.89
C VAL A 263 -1.98 -11.32 -4.31
N ASN A 264 -1.92 -10.02 -4.01
CA ASN A 264 -0.78 -9.16 -4.28
C ASN A 264 -0.39 -9.08 -5.77
N TYR A 265 -1.39 -8.94 -6.64
CA TYR A 265 -1.23 -8.89 -8.09
C TYR A 265 -2.33 -8.03 -8.71
N ASP A 266 -2.04 -7.25 -9.76
CA ASP A 266 -3.04 -6.43 -10.47
C ASP A 266 -3.79 -5.42 -9.58
N TRP A 267 -3.03 -4.57 -8.88
CA TRP A 267 -3.57 -3.59 -7.93
C TRP A 267 -4.48 -2.53 -8.55
N MET A 268 -4.47 -2.33 -9.87
CA MET A 268 -5.40 -1.43 -10.54
C MET A 268 -6.82 -2.00 -10.62
N HIS A 269 -6.97 -3.32 -10.52
CA HIS A 269 -8.16 -4.06 -10.92
C HIS A 269 -9.11 -4.35 -9.75
N VAL A 270 -10.39 -4.09 -9.99
CA VAL A 270 -11.49 -4.47 -9.09
C VAL A 270 -12.64 -5.11 -9.89
N GLN A 271 -13.24 -6.19 -9.36
CA GLN A 271 -14.27 -6.97 -10.07
C GLN A 271 -15.45 -7.37 -9.19
N ALA A 272 -16.65 -7.37 -9.77
CA ALA A 272 -17.86 -7.93 -9.16
C ALA A 272 -17.95 -9.45 -9.40
N ALA A 273 -16.88 -10.16 -9.05
CA ALA A 273 -16.77 -11.62 -9.12
C ALA A 273 -15.79 -12.13 -8.05
N LYS A 274 -16.14 -13.22 -7.38
CA LYS A 274 -15.31 -13.87 -6.35
C LYS A 274 -14.30 -14.83 -6.97
N ARG A 275 -13.23 -15.12 -6.23
CA ARG A 275 -12.18 -16.04 -6.67
C ARG A 275 -12.56 -17.49 -6.41
#